data_AF-A0A399RLM1-F1
#
_entry.id   AF-A0A399RLM1-F1
#
_cell.length_a   1.000
_cell.length_b   1.000
_cell.length_c   1.000
_cell.angle_alpha   90.00
_cell.angle_beta   90.00
_cell.angle_gamma   90.00
#
_symmetry.space_group_name_H-M   'P 1'
#
loop_
_entity.id
_entity.type
_entity.pdbx_description
1 polymer ?
#
loop_
_entity_poly.entity_id
_entity_poly.type
_entity_poly.pdbx_seq_one_letter_code
_entity_poly.pdbx_strand_id
1 'polypeptide(L)' 'MAALFRAAVAGIFMFEISAAFFMGLAALLLFALHITGAIFWGVEAITAIGALYLSSLFFRSALRYERQAETIELRSE' A
#
# COMPACT_ATOMS: atom_id res chain seq x y z
N MET A 1 18.05 -14.62 1.65
CA MET A 1 17.22 -13.82 0.72
C MET A 1 17.76 -12.41 0.72
N ALA A 2 18.02 -11.79 -0.43
CA ALA A 2 18.43 -10.38 -0.46
C ALA A 2 17.36 -9.51 0.23
N ALA A 3 17.75 -8.63 1.16
CA ALA A 3 16.83 -7.82 1.97
C ALA A 3 15.82 -7.04 1.10
N LEU A 4 16.29 -6.48 -0.02
CA LEU A 4 15.47 -5.84 -1.06
C LEU A 4 14.33 -6.72 -1.58
N PHE A 5 14.59 -8.01 -1.79
CA PHE A 5 13.57 -8.95 -2.28
C PHE A 5 12.50 -9.20 -1.21
N ARG A 6 12.90 -9.31 0.06
CA ARG A 6 11.96 -9.50 1.17
C ARG A 6 11.11 -8.24 1.41
N ALA A 7 11.71 -7.06 1.34
CA ALA A 7 11.00 -5.78 1.39
C ALA A 7 10.02 -5.63 0.22
N ALA A 8 10.42 -6.03 -1.00
CA ALA A 8 9.54 -5.99 -2.17
C ALA A 8 8.31 -6.89 -2.01
N VAL A 9 8.50 -8.12 -1.55
CA VAL A 9 7.40 -9.06 -1.30
C VAL A 9 6.47 -8.52 -0.20
N ALA A 10 7.01 -7.99 0.90
CA ALA A 10 6.21 -7.40 1.97
C ALA A 10 5.43 -6.15 1.50
N GLY A 11 6.03 -5.32 0.64
CA GLY A 11 5.38 -4.15 0.06
C GLY A 11 4.21 -4.52 -0.86
N ILE A 12 4.37 -5.56 -1.69
CA ILE A 12 3.30 -6.07 -2.55
C ILE A 12 2.15 -6.63 -1.70
N PHE A 13 2.46 -7.41 -0.67
CA PHE A 13 1.44 -7.97 0.23
C PHE A 13 0.65 -6.88 0.97
N MET A 14 1.35 -5.86 1.48
CA MET A 14 0.70 -4.70 2.10
C MET A 14 -0.16 -3.92 1.10
N PHE A 15 0.29 -3.80 -0.15
CA PHE A 15 -0.50 -3.17 -1.21
C PHE A 15 -1.80 -3.90 -1.47
N GLU A 16 -1.73 -5.23 -1.59
CA GLU A 16 -2.90 -6.05 -1.87
C GLU A 16 -3.95 -5.96 -0.76
N ILE A 17 -3.52 -6.03 0.50
CA ILE A 17 -4.40 -5.87 1.67
C ILE A 17 -5.01 -4.46 1.70
N SER A 18 -4.19 -3.43 1.55
CA SER A 18 -4.64 -2.02 1.59
C SER A 18 -5.64 -1.72 0.48
N ALA A 19 -5.38 -2.22 -0.73
CA ALA A 19 -6.26 -2.07 -1.89
C ALA A 19 -7.60 -2.78 -1.70
N ALA A 20 -7.61 -4.00 -1.16
CA ALA A 20 -8.83 -4.73 -0.88
C ALA A 20 -9.73 -4.00 0.12
N PHE A 21 -9.15 -3.46 1.22
CA PHE A 21 -9.90 -2.67 2.19
C PHE A 21 -10.45 -1.37 1.59
N PHE A 22 -9.64 -0.66 0.80
CA PHE A 22 -10.05 0.59 0.18
C PHE A 22 -11.17 0.37 -0.86
N MET A 23 -11.06 -0.65 -1.71
CA MET A 23 -12.13 -1.03 -2.65
C MET A 23 -13.43 -1.38 -1.91
N GLY A 24 -13.34 -2.16 -0.82
CA GLY A 24 -14.51 -2.51 -0.01
C GLY A 24 -15.20 -1.27 0.59
N LEU A 25 -14.43 -0.31 1.10
CA LEU A 25 -14.94 0.94 1.64
C LEU A 25 -15.56 1.83 0.54
N ALA A 26 -14.93 1.90 -0.62
CA ALA A 26 -15.48 2.63 -1.78
C ALA A 26 -16.80 2.03 -2.26
N ALA A 27 -16.89 0.70 -2.34
CA ALA A 27 -18.12 0.01 -2.70
C ALA A 27 -19.25 0.31 -1.70
N LEU A 28 -18.97 0.26 -0.40
CA LEU A 28 -19.92 0.61 0.67
C LEU A 28 -20.43 2.06 0.56
N LEU A 29 -19.54 3.02 0.33
CA LEU A 29 -19.90 4.43 0.14
C LEU A 29 -20.77 4.63 -1.09
N LEU A 30 -20.40 4.03 -2.23
CA LEU A 30 -21.16 4.14 -3.46
C LEU A 30 -22.54 3.48 -3.36
N PHE A 31 -22.64 2.36 -2.64
CA PHE A 31 -23.91 1.70 -2.33
C PHE A 31 -24.78 2.57 -1.42
N ALA A 32 -24.19 3.20 -0.39
CA ALA A 32 -24.90 4.13 0.48
C ALA A 32 -25.45 5.34 -0.29
N LEU A 33 -24.70 5.88 -1.26
CA LEU A 33 -25.14 7.00 -2.10
C LEU A 33 -26.00 6.59 -3.31
N HIS A 34 -26.22 5.28 -3.56
CA HIS A 34 -26.94 4.77 -4.74
C HIS A 34 -26.40 5.30 -6.09
N ILE A 35 -25.09 5.54 -6.17
CA ILE A 35 -24.47 6.12 -7.37
C ILE A 35 -24.09 5.01 -8.36
N THR A 36 -24.45 5.19 -9.64
CA THR A 36 -24.11 4.27 -10.74
C THR A 36 -23.47 5.02 -11.91
N GLY A 37 -22.82 4.29 -12.83
CA GLY A 37 -22.21 4.87 -14.04
C GLY A 37 -20.84 5.52 -13.78
N ALA A 38 -20.45 6.54 -14.55
CA ALA A 38 -19.08 7.08 -14.59
C ALA A 38 -18.52 7.54 -13.21
N ILE A 39 -19.39 7.95 -12.28
CA ILE A 39 -18.98 8.36 -10.94
C ILE A 39 -18.48 7.16 -10.11
N PHE A 40 -19.06 5.96 -10.31
CA PHE A 40 -18.60 4.72 -9.70
C PHE A 40 -17.15 4.43 -10.09
N TRP A 41 -16.86 4.46 -11.40
CA TRP A 41 -15.52 4.23 -11.94
C TRP A 41 -14.51 5.29 -11.48
N GLY A 42 -14.95 6.55 -11.36
CA GLY A 42 -14.11 7.63 -10.85
C GLY A 42 -13.69 7.44 -9.39
N VAL A 43 -14.63 7.07 -8.52
CA VAL A 43 -14.34 6.78 -7.11
C VAL A 43 -13.46 5.55 -6.96
N GLU A 44 -13.70 4.50 -7.75
CA GLU A 44 -12.88 3.29 -7.79
C GLU A 44 -11.44 3.59 -8.24
N ALA A 45 -11.25 4.43 -9.27
CA ALA A 45 -9.93 4.86 -9.73
C ALA A 45 -9.18 5.68 -8.67
N ILE A 46 -9.84 6.62 -8.00
CA ILE A 46 -9.25 7.42 -6.91
C ILE A 46 -8.84 6.50 -5.75
N THR A 47 -9.67 5.52 -5.44
CA THR A 47 -9.46 4.51 -4.39
C THR A 47 -8.24 3.65 -4.69
N ALA A 48 -8.09 3.18 -5.93
CA ALA A 48 -6.90 2.45 -6.39
C ALA A 48 -5.62 3.29 -6.30
N ILE A 49 -5.68 4.57 -6.70
CA ILE A 49 -4.55 5.50 -6.58
C ILE A 49 -4.17 5.72 -5.11
N GLY A 50 -5.16 5.89 -4.22
CA GLY A 50 -4.93 6.02 -2.78
C GLY A 50 -4.24 4.81 -2.17
N ALA A 51 -4.67 3.61 -2.53
CA ALA A 51 -4.04 2.36 -2.10
C ALA A 51 -2.60 2.24 -2.60
N LEU A 52 -2.33 2.59 -3.87
CA LEU A 52 -0.98 2.60 -4.45
C LEU A 52 -0.07 3.56 -3.70
N TYR A 53 -0.57 4.75 -3.36
CA TYR A 53 0.18 5.77 -2.64
C TYR A 53 0.57 5.33 -1.22
N LEU A 54 -0.40 4.83 -0.43
CA LEU A 54 -0.15 4.36 0.93
C LEU A 54 0.86 3.21 0.96
N SER A 55 0.78 2.31 -0.01
CA SER A 55 1.66 1.15 -0.07
C SER A 55 3.07 1.52 -0.52
N SER A 56 3.20 2.51 -1.40
CA SER A 56 4.49 3.12 -1.75
C SER A 56 5.13 3.81 -0.54
N LEU A 57 4.36 4.51 0.29
CA LEU A 57 4.85 5.10 1.54
C LEU A 57 5.33 4.02 2.51
N PHE A 58 4.56 2.95 2.69
CA PHE A 58 4.94 1.84 3.56
C PHE A 58 6.22 1.16 3.07
N PHE A 59 6.33 0.90 1.76
CA PHE A 59 7.53 0.34 1.14
C PHE A 59 8.77 1.23 1.35
N ARG A 60 8.64 2.55 1.18
CA ARG A 60 9.72 3.50 1.47
C ARG A 60 10.11 3.51 2.95
N SER A 61 9.14 3.41 3.85
CA SER A 61 9.38 3.31 5.29
C SER A 61 10.15 2.04 5.64
N ALA A 62 9.71 0.89 5.13
CA ALA A 62 10.36 -0.40 5.33
C ALA A 62 11.81 -0.39 4.78
N LEU A 63 12.03 0.17 3.59
CA LEU A 63 13.37 0.33 3.01
C LEU A 63 14.29 1.20 3.88
N ARG A 64 13.78 2.28 4.47
CA ARG A 64 14.56 3.12 5.40
C ARG A 64 14.90 2.36 6.67
N TYR A 65 13.97 1.57 7.19
CA TYR A 65 14.16 0.78 8.39
C TYR A 65 15.23 -0.30 8.18
N GLU A 66 15.20 -1.01 7.04
CA GLU A 66 16.25 -1.99 6.71
C GLU A 66 17.63 -1.35 6.57
N ARG A 67 17.75 -0.18 5.90
CA ARG A 67 19.03 0.53 5.81
C ARG A 67 19.57 0.99 7.17
N GLN A 68 18.69 1.42 8.07
CA GLN A 68 19.10 1.80 9.42
C GLN A 68 19.55 0.59 10.24
N ALA A 69 18.86 -0.54 10.13
CA ALA A 69 19.28 -1.78 10.78
C ALA A 69 20.67 -2.24 10.32
N GLU A 70 20.95 -2.19 9.01
CA GLU A 70 22.26 -2.53 8.42
C GLU A 70 23.39 -1.63 8.95
N THR A 71 23.13 -0.31 9.12
CA THR A 71 24.13 0.61 9.71
C THR A 71 24.38 0.39 11.21
N ILE A 72 23.42 -0.17 11.93
CA ILE A 72 23.58 -0.47 13.36
C ILE A 72 24.41 -1.74 13.54
N GLU A 73 24.18 -2.79 12.75
CA GLU A 73 25.00 -4.01 12.76
C GLU A 73 26.48 -3.72 12.46
N LEU A 74 26.77 -2.90 11.44
CA LEU A 74 28.14 -2.50 11.08
C LEU A 74 28.87 -1.66 12.14
N ARG A 75 28.15 -1.04 13.09
CA ARG A 75 28.74 -0.26 14.19
C ARG A 75 28.96 -1.10 15.45
N SER A 76 28.31 -2.27 15.54
CA SER A 76 28.43 -3.19 16.67
C SER A 76 29.53 -4.24 16.51
N GLU A 77 30.19 -4.32 15.34
CA GLU A 77 31.45 -5.04 15.12
C GLU A 77 32.66 -4.12 15.36
#